data_AF-A0A542K9E8-F1
#
_entry.id   AF-A0A542K9E8-F1
#
_cell.length_a   1.000
_cell.length_b   1.000
_cell.length_c   1.000
_cell.angle_alpha   90.00
_cell.angle_beta   90.00
_cell.angle_gamma   90.00
#
_symmetry.space_group_name_H-M   'P 1'
#
loop_
_entity.id
_entity.type
_entity.pdbx_description
1 polymer ?
#
loop_
_entity_poly.entity_id
_entity_poly.type
_entity_poly.pdbx_seq_one_letter_code
_entity_poly.pdbx_strand_id
1 'polypeptide(L)'
;MEYVGQVPAPPLDRFIDDIYCLTGVPQHRLMSVPPMPSAHFFLPLGGPVRLWDSDSSVPLAVFTEAWFMGVWTRRFLFEYPALVRLVGSTSNPGDVPVRRHAGGRAA
;
A
#
# COMPACT_ATOMS: atom_id res chain seq x y z
N MET A 1 17.04 3.61 -8.49
CA MET A 1 15.71 3.98 -8.01
C MET A 1 15.85 4.56 -6.63
N GLU A 2 15.15 5.64 -6.33
CA GLU A 2 15.25 6.36 -5.06
C GLU A 2 13.99 6.10 -4.22
N TYR A 3 14.20 5.79 -2.94
CA TYR A 3 13.14 5.64 -1.94
C TYR A 3 13.31 6.71 -0.87
N VAL A 4 12.30 7.56 -0.71
CA VAL A 4 12.26 8.58 0.35
C VAL A 4 11.02 8.33 1.18
N GLY A 5 11.22 7.85 2.42
CA GLY A 5 10.15 7.61 3.39
C GLY A 5 10.17 8.63 4.52
N GLN A 6 9.00 8.94 5.06
CA GLN A 6 8.83 9.78 6.24
C GLN A 6 7.65 9.31 7.08
N VAL A 7 7.75 9.44 8.40
CA VAL A 7 6.58 9.35 9.28
C VAL A 7 5.75 10.61 9.05
N PRO A 8 4.44 10.51 8.80
CA PRO A 8 3.62 11.70 8.60
C PRO A 8 3.54 12.56 9.86
N ALA A 9 3.26 13.84 9.69
CA ALA A 9 3.01 14.71 10.83
C ALA A 9 1.68 14.35 11.55
N PRO A 10 1.53 14.71 12.83
CA PRO A 10 0.25 14.58 13.52
C PRO A 10 -0.91 15.26 12.78
N PRO A 11 -2.13 14.67 12.77
CA PRO A 11 -2.54 13.48 13.52
C PRO A 11 -2.40 12.15 12.77
N LEU A 12 -1.81 12.16 11.57
CA LEU A 12 -1.73 10.99 10.69
C LEU A 12 -0.71 9.95 11.19
N ASP A 13 0.27 10.39 11.97
CA ASP A 13 1.24 9.55 12.69
C ASP A 13 0.62 8.47 13.59
N ARG A 14 -0.68 8.58 13.90
CA ARG A 14 -1.43 7.59 14.69
C ARG A 14 -2.06 6.47 13.85
N PHE A 15 -2.07 6.60 12.53
CA PHE A 15 -2.79 5.71 11.63
C PHE A 15 -1.93 5.19 10.48
N ILE A 16 -0.88 5.93 10.12
CA ILE A 16 0.01 5.64 9.00
C ILE A 16 1.43 5.59 9.56
N ASP A 17 2.07 4.45 9.37
CA ASP A 17 3.43 4.19 9.87
C ASP A 17 4.44 5.00 9.06
N ASP A 18 4.27 5.04 7.74
CA ASP A 18 5.09 5.84 6.84
C ASP A 18 4.34 6.27 5.57
N ILE A 19 4.81 7.37 4.99
CA ILE A 19 4.51 7.79 3.63
C ILE A 19 5.83 7.81 2.87
N TYR A 20 5.87 7.18 1.71
CA TYR A 20 7.09 7.10 0.90
C TYR A 20 6.86 7.47 -0.56
N CYS A 21 7.90 8.00 -1.18
CA CYS A 21 7.99 8.23 -2.61
C CYS A 21 9.06 7.32 -3.19
N LEU A 22 8.70 6.57 -4.23
CA LEU A 22 9.60 5.74 -5.02
C LEU A 22 9.69 6.33 -6.43
N THR A 23 10.90 6.74 -6.85
CA THR A 23 11.12 7.38 -8.16
C THR A 23 12.32 6.78 -8.91
N GLY A 24 12.21 6.66 -10.23
CA GLY A 24 13.31 6.30 -11.13
C GLY A 24 13.09 5.00 -11.89
N VAL A 25 14.15 4.49 -12.51
CA VAL A 25 14.09 3.26 -13.30
C VAL A 25 14.29 2.04 -12.38
N PRO A 26 13.35 1.08 -12.37
CA PRO A 26 13.49 -0.14 -11.58
C PRO A 26 14.54 -1.07 -12.20
N GLN A 27 15.41 -1.66 -11.38
CA GLN A 27 16.36 -2.69 -11.85
C GLN A 27 15.63 -3.97 -12.26
N HIS A 28 14.55 -4.31 -11.54
CA HIS A 28 13.64 -5.40 -11.85
C HIS A 28 12.24 -4.85 -11.96
N ARG A 29 11.60 -5.02 -13.13
CA ARG A 29 10.22 -4.56 -13.34
C ARG A 29 9.22 -5.35 -12.51
N LEU A 30 9.43 -6.66 -12.39
CA LEU A 30 8.59 -7.54 -11.58
C LEU A 30 9.13 -7.62 -10.16
N MET A 31 8.29 -7.26 -9.21
CA MET A 31 8.52 -7.39 -7.78
C MET A 31 7.55 -8.42 -7.22
N SER A 32 8.07 -9.36 -6.44
CA SER A 32 7.25 -10.30 -5.68
C SER A 32 6.97 -9.73 -4.30
N VAL A 33 5.70 -9.59 -3.94
CA VAL A 33 5.30 -9.13 -2.61
C VAL A 33 4.74 -10.31 -1.82
N PRO A 34 5.34 -10.65 -0.67
CA PRO A 34 4.84 -11.73 0.18
C PRO A 34 3.52 -11.32 0.86
N PRO A 35 2.74 -12.29 1.37
CA PRO A 35 1.67 -12.00 2.31
C PRO A 35 2.20 -11.12 3.43
N MET A 36 1.53 -10.00 3.70
CA MET A 36 1.98 -9.03 4.69
C MET A 36 0.81 -8.57 5.56
N PRO A 37 0.97 -8.56 6.90
CA PRO A 37 -0.08 -8.17 7.82
C PRO A 37 -0.27 -6.65 7.90
N SER A 38 -0.01 -5.92 6.81
CA SER A 38 -0.08 -4.45 6.77
C SER A 38 -0.93 -4.01 5.60
N ALA A 39 -1.72 -2.96 5.81
CA ALA A 39 -2.45 -2.34 4.72
C ALA A 39 -1.56 -1.31 4.03
N HIS A 40 -1.63 -1.27 2.70
CA HIS A 40 -0.80 -0.43 1.87
C HIS A 40 -1.65 0.36 0.91
N PHE A 41 -1.40 1.66 0.85
CA PHE A 41 -1.96 2.53 -0.16
C PHE A 41 -0.88 2.82 -1.20
N PHE A 42 -1.29 2.94 -2.46
CA PHE A 42 -0.39 3.30 -3.54
C PHE A 42 -1.09 4.25 -4.51
N LEU A 43 -0.33 5.23 -4.99
CA LEU A 43 -0.72 6.18 -6.01
C LEU A 43 0.35 6.18 -7.12
N PRO A 44 0.06 5.60 -8.29
CA PRO A 44 0.98 5.61 -9.41
C PRO A 44 0.89 6.98 -10.11
N LEU A 45 2.03 7.64 -10.28
CA LEU A 45 2.18 8.92 -10.97
C LEU A 45 3.00 8.81 -12.27
N GLY A 46 3.61 7.64 -12.52
CA GLY A 46 4.50 7.38 -13.65
C GLY A 46 3.90 6.54 -14.77
N GLY A 47 2.67 6.07 -14.62
CA GLY A 47 1.98 5.21 -15.58
C GLY A 47 1.25 4.04 -14.91
N PRO A 48 0.54 3.21 -15.69
CA PRO A 48 -0.25 2.11 -15.16
C PRO A 48 0.63 1.06 -14.51
N VAL A 49 0.15 0.54 -13.39
CA VAL A 49 0.75 -0.58 -12.65
C VAL A 49 -0.04 -1.85 -12.93
N ARG A 50 0.65 -2.99 -13.09
CA ARG A 50 0.02 -4.29 -13.31
C ARG A 50 0.25 -5.20 -12.12
N LEU A 51 -0.78 -5.91 -11.71
CA LEU A 51 -0.78 -6.79 -10.55
C LEU A 51 -1.33 -8.17 -10.90
N TRP A 52 -0.53 -9.22 -10.68
CA TRP A 52 -0.96 -10.61 -10.79
C TRP A 52 -1.09 -11.22 -9.40
N ASP A 53 -2.24 -11.81 -9.12
CA ASP A 53 -2.39 -12.68 -7.96
C ASP A 53 -1.59 -13.98 -8.17
N SER A 54 -1.23 -14.64 -7.07
CA SER A 54 -0.64 -15.99 -7.15
C SER A 54 -1.69 -17.05 -7.54
N ASP A 55 -2.97 -16.74 -7.38
CA ASP A 55 -4.08 -17.51 -7.94
C ASP A 55 -4.32 -17.10 -9.40
N SER A 56 -3.99 -18.00 -10.33
CA SER A 56 -4.12 -17.76 -11.77
C SER A 56 -5.57 -17.64 -12.25
N SER A 57 -6.56 -17.97 -11.40
CA SER A 57 -7.97 -17.74 -11.71
C SER A 57 -8.38 -16.27 -11.51
N VAL A 58 -7.58 -15.49 -10.77
CA VAL A 58 -7.84 -14.06 -10.56
C VAL A 58 -7.32 -13.28 -11.76
N PRO A 59 -8.16 -12.44 -12.40
CA PRO A 59 -7.74 -11.62 -13.52
C PRO A 59 -6.63 -10.63 -13.14
N LEU A 60 -5.76 -10.33 -14.11
CA LEU A 60 -4.78 -9.26 -14.01
C LEU A 60 -5.47 -7.92 -13.68
N ALA A 61 -5.05 -7.28 -12.58
CA ALA A 61 -5.51 -5.94 -12.25
C ALA A 61 -4.55 -4.90 -12.83
N VAL A 62 -5.11 -3.83 -13.38
CA VAL A 62 -4.36 -2.68 -13.90
C VAL A 62 -4.82 -1.43 -13.16
N PHE A 63 -3.90 -0.76 -12.47
CA PHE A 63 -4.18 0.43 -11.68
C PHE A 63 -3.60 1.66 -12.37
N THR A 64 -4.48 2.59 -12.73
CA THR A 64 -4.12 3.93 -13.24
C THR A 64 -4.30 5.02 -12.21
N GLU A 65 -5.11 4.75 -11.19
CA GLU A 65 -5.42 5.66 -10.09
C GLU A 65 -4.89 5.12 -8.77
N ALA A 66 -5.06 5.90 -7.70
CA ALA A 66 -4.85 5.43 -6.34
C ALA A 66 -5.59 4.11 -6.08
N TRP A 67 -4.91 3.18 -5.42
CA TRP A 67 -5.51 1.94 -4.97
C TRP A 67 -5.03 1.58 -3.57
N PHE A 68 -5.87 0.82 -2.88
CA PHE A 68 -5.60 0.34 -1.52
C PHE A 68 -5.48 -1.19 -1.55
N MET A 69 -4.31 -1.69 -1.19
CA MET A 69 -4.11 -3.11 -0.88
C MET A 69 -4.34 -3.27 0.61
N GLY A 70 -5.45 -3.93 0.98
CA GLY A 70 -5.72 -4.27 2.38
C GLY A 70 -4.68 -5.25 2.96
N VAL A 71 -5.03 -5.91 4.05
CA VAL A 71 -4.19 -6.95 4.64
C VAL A 71 -4.27 -8.20 3.75
N TRP A 72 -3.23 -8.48 2.97
CA TRP A 72 -3.25 -9.57 2.00
C TRP A 72 -2.61 -10.83 2.57
N THR A 73 -3.34 -11.95 2.48
CA THR A 73 -2.90 -13.28 2.94
C THR A 73 -2.24 -14.10 1.85
N ARG A 74 -2.21 -13.60 0.61
CA ARG A 74 -1.64 -14.26 -0.57
C ARG A 74 -0.50 -13.44 -1.16
N ARG A 75 0.41 -14.13 -1.84
CA ARG A 75 1.52 -13.52 -2.58
C ARG A 75 0.99 -12.87 -3.85
N PHE A 76 1.64 -11.82 -4.31
CA PHE A 76 1.33 -11.25 -5.63
C PHE A 76 2.61 -10.80 -6.34
N LEU A 77 2.50 -10.68 -7.66
CA LEU A 77 3.52 -10.09 -8.51
C LEU A 77 3.06 -8.71 -8.93
N PHE A 78 3.95 -7.76 -8.79
CA PHE A 78 3.75 -6.35 -9.07
C PHE A 78 4.70 -5.95 -10.21
N GLU A 79 4.19 -5.41 -11.32
CA GLU A 79 5.03 -4.82 -12.37
C GLU A 79 5.04 -3.31 -12.27
N TYR A 80 6.24 -2.75 -12.08
CA TYR A 80 6.51 -1.34 -12.17
C TYR A 80 6.48 -0.85 -13.64
N PRO A 81 5.98 0.36 -13.92
CA PRO A 81 6.18 1.01 -15.21
C PRO A 81 7.66 1.25 -15.50
N ALA A 82 7.98 1.53 -16.77
CA ALA A 82 9.36 1.74 -17.24
C ALA A 82 10.11 2.85 -16.46
N LEU A 83 9.37 3.92 -16.14
CA LEU A 83 9.81 4.97 -15.23
C LEU A 83 8.80 5.02 -14.10
N VAL A 84 9.27 4.73 -12.89
CA VAL A 84 8.39 4.73 -11.72
C VAL A 84 8.38 6.11 -11.11
N ARG A 85 7.18 6.52 -10.77
CA ARG A 85 6.90 7.59 -9.85
C ARG A 85 5.69 7.13 -9.08
N LEU A 86 5.89 6.78 -7.82
CA LEU A 86 4.85 6.15 -7.00
C LEU A 86 4.94 6.73 -5.60
N VAL A 87 3.78 7.11 -5.06
CA VAL A 87 3.64 7.44 -3.64
C VAL A 87 2.92 6.29 -2.98
N GLY A 88 3.42 5.85 -1.83
CA GLY A 88 2.74 4.84 -1.04
C GLY A 88 2.69 5.21 0.43
N SER A 89 1.83 4.52 1.16
CA SER A 89 1.82 4.57 2.62
C SER A 89 1.54 3.19 3.19
N THR A 90 2.10 2.91 4.36
CA THR A 90 1.80 1.68 5.09
C THR A 90 1.11 1.98 6.40
N SER A 91 0.24 1.06 6.81
CA SER A 91 -0.44 1.11 8.09
C SER A 91 -0.59 -0.29 8.66
N ASN A 92 -0.18 -0.46 9.91
CA ASN A 92 -0.42 -1.65 10.68
C ASN A 92 -1.88 -1.66 11.22
N PRO A 93 -2.69 -2.68 10.88
CA PRO A 93 -4.07 -2.79 11.36
C PRO A 93 -4.19 -2.85 12.88
N GLY A 94 -3.13 -3.30 13.57
CA GLY A 94 -3.08 -3.37 15.03
C GLY A 94 -2.92 -2.03 15.74
N ASP A 95 -2.45 -1.00 15.03
CA ASP A 95 -2.16 0.33 15.59
C ASP A 95 -3.33 1.31 15.44
N VAL A 96 -4.43 0.89 14.79
CA VAL A 96 -5.67 1.69 14.76
C VAL A 96 -6.25 1.73 16.18
N PRO A 97 -6.33 2.90 16.84
CA PRO A 97 -6.93 2.98 18.16
C PRO A 97 -8.42 2.63 18.04
N VAL A 98 -8.80 1.48 18.62
CA VAL A 98 -10.19 1.07 18.76
C VAL A 98 -10.92 2.17 19.53
N ARG A 99 -11.71 3.00 18.84
CA ARG A 99 -12.66 3.89 19.50
C ARG A 99 -13.66 3.02 20.25
N ARG A 100 -13.46 2.83 21.55
CA ARG A 100 -14.55 2.43 22.44
C ARG A 100 -15.56 3.56 22.40
N HIS A 101 -16.68 3.37 21.72
CA HIS A 101 -17.85 4.19 21.95
C HIS A 101 -18.20 4.09 23.43
N ALA A 102 -18.01 5.17 24.17
CA ALA A 102 -18.60 5.34 25.50
C ALA A 102 -20.11 5.53 25.31
N GLY A 103 -20.81 4.42 25.03
CA GLY A 103 -22.26 4.34 25.11
C GLY A 103 -22.63 4.30 26.59
N GLY A 104 -23.13 5.42 27.10
CA GLY A 104 -23.58 5.57 28.47
C GLY A 104 -24.63 4.53 28.86
N ARG A 105 -24.50 4.04 30.09
CA ARG A 105 -25.54 3.30 30.81
C ARG A 105 -26.75 4.23 30.95
N ALA A 106 -27.84 3.95 30.25
CA ALA A 106 -29.14 4.49 30.62
C ALA A 106 -29.65 3.67 31.82
N ALA A 107 -30.08 4.39 32.84
CA ALA A 107 -30.67 3.89 34.09
C ALA A 107 -32.02 3.22 33.86
#